data_AF-A0A926YDK9-F1
#
_entry.id   AF-A0A926YDK9-F1
#
_cell.length_a   1.000
_cell.length_b   1.000
_cell.length_c   1.000
_cell.angle_alpha   90.00
_cell.angle_beta   90.00
_cell.angle_gamma   90.00
#
_symmetry.space_group_name_H-M   'P 1'
#
loop_
_entity.id
_entity.type
_entity.pdbx_description
1 polymer ?
#
loop_
_entity_poly.entity_id
_entity_poly.type
_entity_poly.pdbx_seq_one_letter_code
_entity_poly.pdbx_strand_id
1 'polypeptide(L)'
;MSTHDSWVFLKTGSTFDELAPIFKQGMPMRDPFPMSVSEGDDGEPIALWMVDNDRLSPIQELNLVHSLAKKWQITPEQARVNVEQYGGFSIAHSRVERLVGGAECYQRTKELLDFMERVPKNNTALAADAWAEFITDQFRRWVYGNEVPAPLPQDFKDYDPRIQSAELEAALKVRWRMENTSTLDFIMGASIIDSLNELDPSNTWEFDR
;
A
#
# COMPACT_ATOMS: atom_id res chain seq x y z
N MET A 1 -0.94 -15.91 12.14
CA MET A 1 -1.85 -15.19 11.23
C MET A 1 -1.35 -13.78 11.17
N SER A 2 -1.06 -13.24 9.97
CA SER A 2 -0.55 -11.87 9.85
C SER A 2 -1.61 -10.88 10.34
N THR A 3 -1.18 -9.84 11.05
CA THR A 3 -2.06 -8.76 11.52
C THR A 3 -2.46 -7.83 10.37
N HIS A 4 -1.84 -8.00 9.21
CA HIS A 4 -2.00 -7.16 8.04
C HIS A 4 -3.46 -7.09 7.62
N ASP A 5 -3.96 -5.87 7.58
CA ASP A 5 -5.35 -5.57 7.26
C ASP A 5 -5.46 -4.54 6.13
N SER A 6 -4.51 -4.59 5.20
CA SER A 6 -4.45 -3.73 4.02
C SER A 6 -4.78 -4.53 2.75
N TRP A 7 -5.64 -3.95 1.91
CA TRP A 7 -6.02 -4.47 0.59
C TRP A 7 -6.07 -3.33 -0.43
N VAL A 8 -5.49 -3.53 -1.61
CA VAL A 8 -5.56 -2.57 -2.72
C VAL A 8 -6.45 -3.07 -3.84
N PHE A 9 -7.14 -2.14 -4.47
CA PHE A 9 -7.87 -2.37 -5.71
C PHE A 9 -7.15 -1.65 -6.83
N LEU A 10 -7.14 -2.27 -8.01
CA LEU A 10 -6.33 -1.83 -9.14
C LEU A 10 -7.19 -1.04 -10.13
N LYS A 11 -6.61 0.00 -10.73
CA LYS A 11 -7.26 0.79 -11.78
C LYS A 11 -7.64 -0.12 -12.96
N THR A 12 -8.82 0.09 -13.53
CA THR A 12 -9.25 -0.59 -14.76
C THR A 12 -8.35 -0.22 -15.95
N GLY A 13 -8.12 -1.14 -16.87
CA GLY A 13 -7.16 -1.00 -17.98
C GLY A 13 -5.75 -1.49 -17.65
N SER A 14 -5.60 -2.29 -16.60
CA SER A 14 -4.33 -2.86 -16.17
C SER A 14 -4.11 -4.29 -16.71
N THR A 15 -2.86 -4.75 -16.73
CA THR A 15 -2.54 -6.18 -17.00
C THR A 15 -3.19 -7.12 -15.98
N PHE A 16 -3.67 -6.60 -14.85
CA PHE A 16 -4.28 -7.35 -13.77
C PHE A 16 -5.81 -7.29 -13.79
N ASP A 17 -6.44 -6.70 -14.81
CA ASP A 17 -7.90 -6.67 -14.93
C ASP A 17 -8.50 -8.09 -14.94
N GLU A 18 -7.77 -9.05 -15.53
CA GLU A 18 -8.13 -10.47 -15.53
C GLU A 18 -8.17 -11.07 -14.12
N LEU A 19 -7.53 -10.43 -13.13
CA LEU A 19 -7.51 -10.84 -11.73
C LEU A 19 -8.65 -10.23 -10.90
N ALA A 20 -9.34 -9.21 -11.38
CA ALA A 20 -10.42 -8.54 -10.63
C ALA A 20 -11.51 -9.50 -10.13
N PRO A 21 -11.94 -10.53 -10.90
CA PRO A 21 -12.91 -11.51 -10.39
C PRO A 21 -12.41 -12.37 -9.24
N ILE A 22 -11.08 -12.49 -9.06
CA ILE A 22 -10.41 -13.34 -8.08
C ILE A 22 -10.07 -12.52 -6.82
N PHE A 23 -9.81 -11.22 -6.97
CA PHE A 23 -9.54 -10.29 -5.87
C PHE A 23 -10.75 -9.40 -5.57
N LYS A 24 -11.92 -10.00 -5.36
CA LYS A 24 -13.17 -9.25 -5.07
C LYS A 24 -13.09 -8.37 -3.82
N GLN A 25 -12.27 -8.78 -2.85
CA GLN A 25 -12.03 -8.04 -1.60
C GLN A 25 -10.78 -7.16 -1.68
N GLY A 26 -10.20 -7.01 -2.87
CA GLY A 26 -8.91 -6.37 -3.09
C GLY A 26 -7.76 -7.37 -2.98
N MET A 27 -6.60 -6.96 -3.45
CA MET A 27 -5.36 -7.71 -3.33
C MET A 27 -4.74 -7.43 -1.95
N PRO A 28 -4.39 -8.45 -1.16
CA PRO A 28 -3.84 -8.25 0.19
C PRO A 28 -2.42 -7.67 0.12
N MET A 29 -2.19 -6.53 0.77
CA MET A 29 -0.88 -5.87 0.80
C MET A 29 -0.18 -6.10 2.14
N ARG A 30 1.11 -6.42 2.10
CA ARG A 30 1.97 -6.55 3.28
C ARG A 30 2.09 -5.23 4.05
N ASP A 31 2.13 -4.13 3.30
CA ASP A 31 2.34 -2.79 3.83
C ASP A 31 1.17 -1.86 3.43
N PRO A 32 0.73 -0.96 4.33
CA PRO A 32 -0.37 -0.01 4.06
C PRO A 32 0.06 1.19 3.20
N PHE A 33 1.33 1.27 2.81
CA PHE A 33 1.88 2.26 1.91
C PHE A 33 3.08 1.66 1.18
N PRO A 34 3.47 2.20 0.00
CA PRO A 34 4.59 1.66 -0.74
C PRO A 34 5.89 1.93 0.01
N MET A 35 6.51 0.87 0.54
CA MET A 35 7.81 0.93 1.23
C MET A 35 8.98 0.56 0.32
N SER A 36 8.70 -0.06 -0.83
CA SER A 36 9.72 -0.52 -1.78
C SER A 36 9.78 0.42 -2.96
N VAL A 37 10.99 0.63 -3.49
CA VAL A 37 11.23 1.43 -4.69
C VAL A 37 12.03 0.58 -5.67
N SER A 38 11.68 0.64 -6.95
CA SER A 38 12.43 0.03 -8.06
C SER A 38 12.79 1.11 -9.08
N GLU A 39 13.80 0.87 -9.90
CA GLU A 39 14.09 1.69 -11.07
C GLU A 39 13.10 1.34 -12.19
N GLY A 40 12.53 2.36 -12.83
CA GLY A 40 11.66 2.26 -14.00
C GLY A 40 12.43 2.18 -15.31
N ASP A 41 11.71 1.97 -16.42
CA ASP A 41 12.31 1.81 -17.75
C ASP A 41 13.05 3.07 -18.25
N ASP A 42 12.73 4.23 -17.70
CA ASP A 42 13.33 5.55 -17.96
C ASP A 42 14.33 5.98 -16.88
N GLY A 43 14.61 5.12 -15.89
CA GLY A 43 15.46 5.44 -14.74
C GLY A 43 14.72 6.13 -13.59
N GLU A 44 13.42 6.43 -13.74
CA GLU A 44 12.64 7.07 -12.68
C GLU A 44 12.32 6.06 -11.56
N PRO A 45 12.36 6.48 -10.29
CA PRO A 45 11.96 5.60 -9.20
C PRO A 45 10.47 5.25 -9.33
N ILE A 46 10.12 3.99 -9.06
CA ILE A 46 8.74 3.50 -9.01
C ILE A 46 8.48 3.00 -7.60
N ALA A 47 7.53 3.66 -6.91
CA ALA A 47 7.02 3.19 -5.63
C ALA A 47 6.21 1.90 -5.82
N LEU A 48 6.54 0.87 -5.05
CA LEU A 48 5.97 -0.46 -5.13
C LEU A 48 5.25 -0.84 -3.83
N TRP A 49 4.04 -1.37 -4.00
CA TRP A 49 3.32 -2.10 -2.97
C TRP A 49 3.69 -3.58 -3.04
N MET A 50 3.93 -4.18 -1.89
CA MET A 50 4.23 -5.60 -1.80
C MET A 50 2.98 -6.37 -1.42
N VAL A 51 2.65 -7.39 -2.21
CA VAL A 51 1.55 -8.31 -1.92
C VAL A 51 1.94 -9.19 -0.73
N ASP A 52 0.99 -9.40 0.18
CA ASP A 52 1.15 -10.36 1.27
C ASP A 52 0.88 -11.77 0.76
N ASN A 53 1.95 -12.47 0.41
CA ASN A 53 1.89 -13.83 -0.12
C ASN A 53 1.21 -14.82 0.84
N ASP A 54 1.33 -14.61 2.15
CA ASP A 54 0.77 -15.52 3.16
C ASP A 54 -0.76 -15.42 3.25
N ARG A 55 -1.35 -14.34 2.72
CA ARG A 55 -2.80 -14.13 2.62
C ARG A 55 -3.37 -14.51 1.26
N LEU A 56 -2.55 -14.97 0.32
CA LEU A 56 -3.03 -15.46 -0.97
C LEU A 56 -3.56 -16.89 -0.84
N SER A 57 -4.74 -17.13 -1.40
CA SER A 57 -5.16 -18.50 -1.70
C SER A 57 -4.31 -19.08 -2.83
N PRO A 58 -4.15 -20.42 -2.92
CA PRO A 58 -3.40 -21.04 -4.01
C PRO A 58 -3.88 -20.64 -5.42
N ILE A 59 -5.18 -20.38 -5.58
CA ILE A 59 -5.76 -19.92 -6.85
C ILE A 59 -5.31 -18.48 -7.15
N GLN A 60 -5.32 -17.59 -6.16
CA GLN A 60 -4.86 -16.21 -6.31
C GLN A 60 -3.37 -16.16 -6.67
N GLU A 61 -2.54 -16.92 -5.96
CA GLU A 61 -1.11 -17.03 -6.23
C GLU A 61 -0.84 -17.53 -7.65
N LEU A 62 -1.50 -18.63 -8.06
CA LEU A 62 -1.34 -19.21 -9.40
C LEU A 62 -1.70 -18.20 -10.50
N ASN A 63 -2.81 -17.47 -10.34
CA ASN A 63 -3.22 -16.49 -11.34
C ASN A 63 -2.26 -15.29 -11.40
N LEU A 64 -1.74 -14.82 -10.26
CA LEU A 64 -0.69 -13.79 -10.24
C LEU A 64 0.57 -14.23 -10.99
N VAL A 65 1.02 -15.47 -10.76
CA VAL A 65 2.15 -16.06 -11.48
C VAL A 65 1.88 -16.09 -12.99
N HIS A 66 0.69 -16.53 -13.42
CA HIS A 66 0.35 -16.57 -14.84
C HIS A 66 0.29 -15.18 -15.48
N SER A 67 -0.30 -14.19 -14.81
CA SER A 67 -0.34 -12.82 -15.31
C SER A 67 1.07 -12.23 -15.44
N LEU A 68 1.97 -12.49 -14.48
CA LEU A 68 3.38 -12.07 -14.57
C LEU A 68 4.14 -12.80 -15.67
N ALA A 69 4.00 -14.12 -15.77
CA ALA A 69 4.61 -14.93 -16.82
C ALA A 69 4.23 -14.40 -18.22
N LYS A 70 2.94 -14.09 -18.42
CA LYS A 70 2.42 -13.48 -19.66
C LYS A 70 3.02 -12.09 -19.89
N LYS A 71 3.07 -11.23 -18.86
CA LYS A 71 3.62 -9.88 -18.95
C LYS A 71 5.12 -9.88 -19.31
N TRP A 72 5.89 -10.74 -18.66
CA TRP A 72 7.34 -10.86 -18.85
C TRP A 72 7.74 -11.76 -20.01
N GLN A 73 6.77 -12.41 -20.67
CA GLN A 73 6.99 -13.39 -21.75
C GLN A 73 7.93 -14.54 -21.33
N ILE A 74 7.75 -15.03 -20.10
CA ILE A 74 8.50 -16.13 -19.51
C ILE A 74 7.57 -17.28 -19.09
N THR A 75 8.12 -18.41 -18.65
CA THR A 75 7.31 -19.52 -18.13
C THR A 75 6.77 -19.21 -16.72
N PRO A 76 5.64 -19.82 -16.31
CA PRO A 76 5.15 -19.74 -14.93
C PRO A 76 6.20 -20.12 -13.87
N GLU A 77 7.01 -21.15 -14.13
CA GLU A 77 8.10 -21.54 -13.24
C GLU A 77 9.17 -20.44 -13.11
N GLN A 78 9.56 -19.81 -14.22
CA GLN A 78 10.50 -18.68 -14.18
C GLN A 78 9.91 -17.48 -13.43
N ALA A 79 8.61 -17.21 -13.61
CA ALA A 79 7.93 -16.15 -12.88
C ALA A 79 7.91 -16.42 -11.37
N ARG A 80 7.68 -17.67 -10.92
CA ARG A 80 7.78 -18.06 -9.51
C ARG A 80 9.18 -17.80 -8.94
N VAL A 81 10.23 -18.24 -9.65
CA VAL A 81 11.62 -18.01 -9.22
C VAL A 81 11.92 -16.52 -9.09
N ASN A 82 11.48 -15.70 -10.05
CA ASN A 82 11.66 -14.25 -9.99
C ASN A 82 10.92 -13.65 -8.79
N VAL A 83 9.67 -14.04 -8.55
CA VAL A 83 8.87 -13.56 -7.41
C VAL A 83 9.56 -13.88 -6.08
N GLU A 84 10.09 -15.09 -5.92
CA GLU A 84 10.85 -15.47 -4.73
C GLU A 84 12.14 -14.65 -4.59
N GLN A 85 12.88 -14.45 -5.69
CA GLN A 85 14.10 -13.66 -5.70
C GLN A 85 13.87 -12.19 -5.32
N TYR A 86 12.74 -11.60 -5.73
CA TYR A 86 12.36 -10.22 -5.41
C TYR A 86 11.58 -10.08 -4.10
N GLY A 87 11.39 -11.17 -3.34
CA GLY A 87 10.76 -11.14 -2.03
C GLY A 87 9.24 -10.97 -2.06
N GLY A 88 8.58 -11.27 -3.18
CA GLY A 88 7.12 -11.30 -3.31
C GLY A 88 6.59 -10.69 -4.60
N PHE A 89 5.26 -10.72 -4.76
CA PHE A 89 4.61 -10.01 -5.87
C PHE A 89 4.59 -8.52 -5.55
N SER A 90 4.84 -7.67 -6.54
CA SER A 90 4.83 -6.23 -6.40
C SER A 90 3.86 -5.56 -7.38
N ILE A 91 3.29 -4.44 -6.94
CA ILE A 91 2.37 -3.62 -7.73
C ILE A 91 2.87 -2.18 -7.68
N ALA A 92 3.06 -1.59 -8.86
CA ALA A 92 3.38 -0.16 -8.95
C ALA A 92 2.25 0.69 -8.36
N HIS A 93 2.61 1.68 -7.55
CA HIS A 93 1.65 2.59 -6.92
C HIS A 93 0.70 3.25 -7.93
N SER A 94 1.19 3.59 -9.12
CA SER A 94 0.39 4.16 -10.22
C SER A 94 -0.76 3.26 -10.71
N ARG A 95 -0.74 1.97 -10.37
CA ARG A 95 -1.80 1.00 -10.70
C ARG A 95 -2.84 0.84 -9.61
N VAL A 96 -2.60 1.38 -8.41
CA VAL A 96 -3.55 1.33 -7.30
C VAL A 96 -4.61 2.40 -7.53
N GLU A 97 -5.87 1.96 -7.56
CA GLU A 97 -7.03 2.85 -7.58
C GLU A 97 -7.34 3.30 -6.16
N ARG A 98 -7.40 2.34 -5.22
CA ARG A 98 -7.83 2.61 -3.85
C ARG A 98 -7.30 1.58 -2.84
N LEU A 99 -7.19 2.00 -1.58
CA LEU A 99 -6.72 1.20 -0.45
C LEU A 99 -7.81 1.06 0.62
N VAL A 100 -8.06 -0.18 0.98
CA VAL A 100 -8.87 -0.56 2.13
C VAL A 100 -7.97 -1.02 3.27
N GLY A 101 -8.10 -0.35 4.40
CA GLY A 101 -7.33 -0.64 5.61
C GLY A 101 -8.20 -0.94 6.83
N GLY A 102 -7.63 -1.68 7.77
CA GLY A 102 -8.15 -1.85 9.13
C GLY A 102 -7.39 -1.03 10.16
N ALA A 103 -7.31 -1.55 11.39
CA ALA A 103 -6.65 -0.93 12.52
C ALA A 103 -5.13 -0.83 12.35
N GLU A 104 -4.47 -1.85 11.81
CA GLU A 104 -3.03 -1.83 11.55
C GLU A 104 -2.70 -0.77 10.51
N CYS A 105 -3.42 -0.79 9.38
CA CYS A 105 -3.28 0.22 8.34
C CYS A 105 -3.40 1.63 8.93
N TYR A 106 -4.44 1.92 9.71
CA TYR A 106 -4.65 3.23 10.30
C TYR A 106 -3.50 3.64 11.24
N GLN A 107 -3.08 2.75 12.14
CA GLN A 107 -2.00 3.03 13.08
C GLN A 107 -0.68 3.33 12.35
N ARG A 108 -0.30 2.50 11.39
CA ARG A 108 0.94 2.66 10.61
C ARG A 108 0.91 3.90 9.72
N THR A 109 -0.26 4.24 9.17
CA THR A 109 -0.47 5.50 8.45
C THR A 109 -0.24 6.70 9.36
N LYS A 110 -0.81 6.69 10.57
CA LYS A 110 -0.61 7.78 11.53
C LYS A 110 0.87 7.91 11.91
N GLU A 111 1.55 6.80 12.14
CA GLU A 111 2.99 6.79 12.41
C GLU A 111 3.81 7.37 11.26
N LEU A 112 3.44 7.08 10.01
CA LEU A 112 4.05 7.68 8.82
C LEU A 112 3.81 9.19 8.77
N LEU A 113 2.59 9.66 9.02
CA LEU A 113 2.29 11.10 9.04
C LEU A 113 3.07 11.81 10.16
N ASP A 114 3.13 11.22 11.35
CA ASP A 114 3.93 11.73 12.46
C ASP A 114 5.42 11.76 12.13
N PHE A 115 5.92 10.76 11.39
CA PHE A 115 7.29 10.73 10.91
C PHE A 115 7.55 11.89 9.93
N MET A 116 6.69 12.06 8.93
CA MET A 116 6.83 13.10 7.89
C MET A 116 6.83 14.52 8.45
N GLU A 117 6.10 14.79 9.54
CA GLU A 117 6.12 16.09 10.22
C GLU A 117 7.41 16.36 11.00
N ARG A 118 8.04 15.30 11.53
CA ARG A 118 9.24 15.42 12.39
C ARG A 118 10.53 15.48 11.58
N VAL A 119 10.55 14.92 10.38
CA VAL A 119 11.77 14.77 9.60
C VAL A 119 12.11 16.08 8.88
N PRO A 120 13.35 16.60 8.99
CA PRO A 120 13.74 17.85 8.34
C PRO A 120 13.70 17.73 6.82
N LYS A 121 12.79 18.47 6.16
CA LYS A 121 12.65 18.49 4.70
C LYS A 121 13.91 18.95 3.94
N ASN A 122 14.80 19.68 4.62
CA ASN A 122 15.93 20.38 4.00
C ASN A 122 17.28 19.66 4.16
N ASN A 123 17.33 18.48 4.79
CA ASN A 123 18.57 17.74 5.01
C ASN A 123 18.41 16.29 4.56
N THR A 124 18.78 16.04 3.31
CA THR A 124 18.55 14.77 2.61
C THR A 124 19.27 13.58 3.25
N ALA A 125 20.46 13.76 3.81
CA ALA A 125 21.20 12.68 4.48
C ALA A 125 20.55 12.27 5.80
N LEU A 126 20.22 13.24 6.66
CA LEU A 126 19.51 12.96 7.92
C LEU A 126 18.09 12.41 7.67
N ALA A 127 17.43 12.85 6.60
CA ALA A 127 16.14 12.30 6.19
C ALA A 127 16.24 10.84 5.72
N ALA A 128 17.31 10.48 5.00
CA ALA A 128 17.54 9.10 4.55
C ALA A 128 17.80 8.13 5.72
N ASP A 129 18.64 8.52 6.68
CA ASP A 129 18.90 7.69 7.86
C ASP A 129 17.63 7.53 8.72
N ALA A 130 16.90 8.63 8.95
CA ALA A 130 15.64 8.59 9.68
C ALA A 130 14.59 7.72 8.97
N TRP A 131 14.53 7.75 7.63
CA TRP A 131 13.66 6.88 6.85
C TRP A 131 14.03 5.41 7.00
N ALA A 132 15.33 5.08 6.92
CA ALA A 132 15.80 3.72 7.12
C ALA A 132 15.46 3.19 8.52
N GLU A 133 15.61 4.02 9.56
CA GLU A 133 15.21 3.67 10.93
C GLU A 133 13.69 3.46 11.04
N PHE A 134 12.89 4.37 10.47
CA PHE A 134 11.43 4.26 10.46
C PHE A 134 10.98 2.96 9.79
N ILE A 135 11.46 2.67 8.58
CA ILE A 135 11.12 1.45 7.84
C ILE A 135 11.57 0.20 8.59
N THR A 136 12.78 0.20 9.15
CA THR A 136 13.28 -0.93 9.95
C THR A 136 12.39 -1.21 11.16
N ASP A 137 11.96 -0.16 11.86
CA ASP A 137 11.06 -0.28 13.00
C ASP A 137 9.67 -0.82 12.57
N GLN A 138 9.14 -0.35 11.44
CA GLN A 138 7.90 -0.87 10.87
C GLN A 138 7.99 -2.37 10.58
N PHE A 139 9.07 -2.83 9.92
CA PHE A 139 9.28 -4.26 9.65
C PHE A 139 9.39 -5.07 10.94
N ARG A 140 10.16 -4.58 11.93
CA ARG A 140 10.39 -5.31 13.18
C ARG A 140 9.10 -5.48 13.98
N ARG A 141 8.24 -4.47 14.03
CA ARG A 141 7.03 -4.48 14.87
C ARG A 141 5.83 -5.12 14.17
N TRP A 142 5.59 -4.74 12.92
CA TRP A 142 4.36 -5.07 12.21
C TRP A 142 4.48 -6.26 11.28
N VAL A 143 5.63 -6.46 10.63
CA VAL A 143 5.80 -7.53 9.62
C VAL A 143 6.36 -8.81 10.26
N TYR A 144 7.44 -8.70 11.02
CA TYR A 144 8.06 -9.83 11.70
C TYR A 144 7.71 -9.93 13.19
N GLY A 145 7.20 -8.84 13.75
CA GLY A 145 6.80 -8.75 15.14
C GLY A 145 5.39 -9.26 15.38
N ASN A 146 4.88 -9.00 16.57
CA ASN A 146 3.54 -9.38 17.01
C ASN A 146 2.78 -8.20 17.64
N GLU A 147 3.09 -6.98 17.21
CA GLU A 147 2.38 -5.80 17.70
C GLU A 147 0.91 -5.86 17.29
N VAL A 148 0.04 -5.43 18.20
CA VAL A 148 -1.41 -5.43 18.00
C VAL A 148 -1.86 -3.98 17.91
N PRO A 149 -2.50 -3.57 16.80
CA PRO A 149 -2.93 -2.18 16.66
C PRO A 149 -4.07 -1.86 17.62
N ALA A 150 -4.16 -0.61 18.03
CA ALA A 150 -5.33 -0.12 18.73
C ALA A 150 -6.57 -0.26 17.83
N PRO A 151 -7.77 -0.55 18.38
CA PRO A 151 -8.99 -0.60 17.58
C PRO A 151 -9.23 0.70 16.82
N LEU A 152 -9.85 0.59 15.64
CA LEU A 152 -10.23 1.77 14.87
C LEU A 152 -11.15 2.69 15.70
N PRO A 153 -10.97 4.02 15.58
CA PRO A 153 -11.90 4.97 16.17
C PRO A 153 -13.34 4.70 15.70
N GLN A 154 -14.30 4.87 16.61
CA GLN A 154 -15.72 4.60 16.31
C GLN A 154 -16.39 5.82 15.65
N ASP A 155 -16.02 7.02 16.10
CA ASP A 155 -16.56 8.27 15.57
C ASP A 155 -15.55 8.94 14.62
N PHE A 156 -16.05 9.56 13.56
CA PHE A 156 -15.23 10.30 12.59
C PHE A 156 -14.30 11.34 13.23
N LYS A 157 -14.79 12.06 14.26
CA LYS A 157 -14.04 13.09 14.99
C LYS A 157 -12.81 12.55 15.74
N ASP A 158 -12.79 11.24 16.02
CA ASP A 158 -11.73 10.59 16.80
C ASP A 158 -10.61 10.05 15.88
N TYR A 159 -10.79 10.11 14.56
CA TYR A 159 -9.72 9.87 13.60
C TYR A 159 -8.73 11.04 13.57
N ASP A 160 -7.49 10.75 13.18
CA ASP A 160 -6.46 11.77 13.00
C ASP A 160 -6.95 12.87 12.02
N PRO A 161 -6.91 14.16 12.41
CA PRO A 161 -7.44 15.25 11.58
C PRO A 161 -6.86 15.30 10.16
N ARG A 162 -5.62 14.83 9.96
CA ARG A 162 -4.95 14.81 8.65
C ARG A 162 -5.59 13.82 7.69
N ILE A 163 -6.34 12.85 8.21
CA ILE A 163 -7.05 11.86 7.42
C ILE A 163 -8.57 11.99 7.51
N GLN A 164 -9.08 13.05 8.15
CA GLN A 164 -10.51 13.31 8.18
C GLN A 164 -10.94 13.88 6.82
N SER A 165 -11.65 13.08 6.03
CA SER A 165 -12.23 13.51 4.75
C SER A 165 -13.73 13.22 4.66
N ALA A 166 -14.40 13.85 3.69
CA ALA A 166 -15.82 13.61 3.42
C ALA A 166 -16.08 12.14 3.05
N GLU A 167 -15.13 11.50 2.37
CA GLU A 167 -15.18 10.10 1.97
C GLU A 167 -15.10 9.18 3.19
N LEU A 168 -14.18 9.44 4.14
CA LEU A 168 -14.13 8.70 5.41
C LEU A 168 -15.38 8.95 6.26
N GLU A 169 -15.96 10.14 6.22
CA GLU A 169 -17.21 10.39 6.92
C GLU A 169 -18.38 9.60 6.30
N ALA A 170 -18.46 9.57 4.96
CA ALA A 170 -19.45 8.80 4.21
C ALA A 170 -19.28 7.30 4.42
N ALA A 171 -18.04 6.82 4.44
CA ALA A 171 -17.63 5.46 4.78
C ALA A 171 -18.28 4.94 6.05
N LEU A 172 -18.07 5.71 7.13
CA LEU A 172 -18.45 5.32 8.46
C LEU A 172 -19.98 5.29 8.54
N LYS A 173 -20.66 6.22 7.87
CA LYS A 173 -22.13 6.23 7.74
C LYS A 173 -22.67 4.99 7.01
N VAL A 174 -21.94 4.45 6.03
CA VAL A 174 -22.32 3.23 5.30
C VAL A 174 -21.93 1.96 6.08
N ARG A 175 -20.81 1.97 6.80
CA ARG A 175 -20.31 0.84 7.61
C ARG A 175 -21.28 0.45 8.73
N TRP A 176 -22.04 1.40 9.27
CA TRP A 176 -23.16 1.12 10.18
C TRP A 176 -24.32 0.31 9.54
N ARG A 177 -24.33 0.16 8.20
CA ARG A 177 -25.37 -0.58 7.46
C ARG A 177 -24.87 -1.87 6.80
N MET A 178 -23.55 -2.09 6.69
CA MET A 178 -22.97 -3.28 6.09
C MET A 178 -21.62 -3.59 6.75
N GLU A 179 -21.51 -4.76 7.39
CA GLU A 179 -20.35 -5.21 8.16
C GLU A 179 -19.05 -5.45 7.35
N ASN A 180 -18.99 -5.14 6.04
CA ASN A 180 -17.88 -5.57 5.17
C ASN A 180 -17.47 -4.59 4.07
N THR A 181 -17.33 -3.29 4.35
CA THR A 181 -16.69 -2.37 3.39
C THR A 181 -15.92 -1.26 4.13
N SER A 182 -14.68 -1.02 3.74
CA SER A 182 -13.82 0.07 4.26
C SER A 182 -13.43 1.00 3.10
N THR A 183 -13.13 2.24 3.45
CA THR A 183 -13.31 3.45 2.62
C THR A 183 -12.17 4.43 2.90
N LEU A 184 -10.99 3.89 3.20
CA LEU A 184 -9.71 4.61 3.31
C LEU A 184 -9.17 5.06 1.94
N ASP A 185 -10.06 5.11 0.94
CA ASP A 185 -9.78 4.94 -0.48
C ASP A 185 -9.27 6.20 -1.20
N PHE A 186 -9.40 7.40 -0.63
CA PHE A 186 -9.04 8.65 -1.34
C PHE A 186 -7.99 9.51 -0.64
N ILE A 187 -7.76 9.25 0.65
CA ILE A 187 -7.12 10.19 1.57
C ILE A 187 -5.61 10.02 1.58
N MET A 188 -5.15 8.78 1.42
CA MET A 188 -3.73 8.44 1.44
C MET A 188 -3.06 8.71 0.10
N GLY A 189 -3.76 8.52 -1.03
CA GLY A 189 -3.16 8.69 -2.36
C GLY A 189 -2.71 10.13 -2.64
N ALA A 190 -3.60 11.10 -2.42
CA ALA A 190 -3.28 12.51 -2.64
C ALA A 190 -2.26 13.05 -1.63
N SER A 191 -2.41 12.74 -0.33
CA SER A 191 -1.46 13.20 0.69
C SER A 191 -0.06 12.58 0.54
N ILE A 192 0.03 11.31 0.10
CA ILE A 192 1.31 10.66 -0.20
C ILE A 192 1.93 11.25 -1.48
N ILE A 193 1.14 11.52 -2.53
CA ILE A 193 1.66 12.13 -3.76
C ILE A 193 2.14 13.56 -3.53
N ASP A 194 1.40 14.36 -2.78
CA ASP A 194 1.84 15.71 -2.38
C ASP A 194 3.12 15.62 -1.55
N SER A 195 3.20 14.65 -0.63
CA SER A 195 4.42 14.40 0.15
C SER A 195 5.60 13.92 -0.70
N LEU A 196 5.37 13.10 -1.72
CA LEU A 196 6.40 12.62 -2.65
C LEU A 196 6.91 13.75 -3.56
N ASN A 197 6.01 14.61 -4.04
CA ASN A 197 6.36 15.83 -4.79
C ASN A 197 7.13 16.83 -3.93
N GLU A 198 6.82 16.93 -2.64
CA GLU A 198 7.57 17.80 -1.72
C GLU A 198 8.96 17.25 -1.40
N LEU A 199 9.12 15.93 -1.33
CA LEU A 199 10.40 15.26 -1.06
C LEU A 199 11.33 15.22 -2.29
N ASP A 200 10.76 15.15 -3.49
CA ASP A 200 11.50 15.14 -4.75
C ASP A 200 10.84 16.10 -5.77
N PRO A 201 11.10 17.41 -5.66
CA PRO A 201 10.50 18.41 -6.54
C PRO A 201 11.04 18.36 -7.98
N SER A 202 12.08 17.56 -8.27
CA SER A 202 12.50 17.25 -9.63
C SER A 202 11.53 16.31 -10.35
N ASN A 203 10.68 15.62 -9.59
CA ASN A 203 9.72 14.66 -10.09
C ASN A 203 8.29 15.18 -9.87
N THR A 204 7.40 14.89 -10.82
CA THR A 204 5.99 15.30 -10.74
C THR A 204 5.11 14.06 -10.68
N TRP A 205 4.80 13.67 -9.45
CA TRP A 205 3.84 12.63 -9.13
C TRP A 205 2.43 13.20 -9.27
N GLU A 206 1.61 12.65 -10.14
CA GLU A 206 0.22 13.09 -10.32
C GLU A 206 -0.76 11.99 -9.94
N PHE A 207 -1.80 12.36 -9.20
CA PHE A 207 -2.94 11.48 -8.95
C PHE A 207 -3.90 11.56 -10.14
N ASP A 208 -3.78 10.60 -11.06
CA ASP A 208 -4.70 10.53 -12.22
C ASP A 208 -6.09 10.08 -11.75
N ARG A 209 -7.09 10.97 -11.95
CA ARG A 209 -8.46 10.88 -11.42
C ARG A 209 -9.33 9.85 -12.12
#